data_AF-A0A520K817-F1
#
_entry.id   AF-A0A520K817-F1
#
_cell.length_a   1.000
_cell.length_b   1.000
_cell.length_c   1.000
_cell.angle_alpha   90.00
_cell.angle_beta   90.00
_cell.angle_gamma   90.00
#
_symmetry.space_group_name_H-M   'P 1'
#
loop_
_entity.id
_entity.type
_entity.pdbx_description
1 polymer ?
#
loop_
_entity_poly.entity_id
_entity_poly.type
_entity_poly.pdbx_seq_one_letter_code
_entity_poly.pdbx_strand_id
1 'polypeptide(L)'
;MKMSGELTAATAVIYFSAYILAVVAGHCFVRGILRRYSLPEEGGLEGAGALIGILERLFTLTLVLVGQYMALGLILTAKSIARFEDLKNRKFAEYYLIGTLSSMLVAIFIGIFTLWVVKIV
;
A
#
# COMPACT_ATOMS: atom_id res chain seq x y z
N MET A 1 15.62 13.42 -33.55
CA MET A 1 16.08 13.56 -32.15
C MET A 1 14.98 14.09 -31.21
N LYS A 2 13.68 13.82 -31.47
CA LYS A 2 12.53 14.27 -30.65
C LYS A 2 11.87 13.14 -29.85
N MET A 3 12.17 11.87 -30.20
CA MET A 3 11.57 10.66 -29.62
C MET A 3 12.05 10.30 -28.20
N SER A 4 13.22 10.78 -27.74
CA SER A 4 13.72 10.42 -26.40
C SER A 4 12.99 11.15 -25.26
N GLY A 5 12.53 12.38 -25.51
CA GLY A 5 11.78 13.16 -24.52
C GLY A 5 10.35 12.65 -24.31
N GLU A 6 9.72 12.17 -25.39
CA GLU A 6 8.35 11.63 -25.35
C GLU A 6 8.26 10.32 -24.55
N LEU A 7 9.23 9.41 -24.73
CA LEU A 7 9.30 8.17 -23.92
C LEU A 7 9.48 8.44 -22.43
N THR A 8 10.27 9.46 -22.09
CA THR A 8 10.53 9.85 -20.70
C THR A 8 9.28 10.45 -20.06
N ALA A 9 8.56 11.30 -20.79
CA ALA A 9 7.30 11.88 -20.33
C ALA A 9 6.21 10.81 -20.12
N ALA A 10 6.08 9.88 -21.06
CA ALA A 10 5.12 8.77 -20.94
C ALA A 10 5.42 7.90 -19.71
N THR A 11 6.68 7.56 -19.48
CA THR A 11 7.11 6.76 -18.32
C THR A 11 6.82 7.48 -17.00
N ALA A 12 7.06 8.79 -16.93
CA ALA A 12 6.74 9.59 -15.75
C ALA A 12 5.23 9.62 -15.45
N VAL A 13 4.39 9.75 -16.48
CA VAL A 13 2.93 9.69 -16.35
C VAL A 13 2.47 8.32 -15.86
N ILE A 14 3.08 7.23 -16.36
CA ILE A 14 2.77 5.87 -15.91
C ILE A 14 3.06 5.72 -14.42
N TYR A 15 4.26 6.11 -13.95
CA TYR A 15 4.57 6.05 -12.52
C TYR A 15 3.64 6.92 -11.67
N PHE A 16 3.37 8.16 -12.09
CA PHE A 16 2.49 9.05 -11.35
C PHE A 16 1.06 8.49 -11.24
N SER A 17 0.53 7.95 -12.34
CA SER A 17 -0.79 7.32 -12.36
C SER A 17 -0.84 6.07 -11.47
N ALA A 18 0.25 5.29 -11.39
CA ALA A 18 0.34 4.14 -10.49
C ALA A 18 0.24 4.53 -9.02
N TYR A 19 0.88 5.64 -8.60
CA TYR A 19 0.75 6.15 -7.22
C TYR A 19 -0.68 6.58 -6.90
N ILE A 20 -1.33 7.31 -7.81
CA ILE A 20 -2.74 7.69 -7.63
C ILE A 20 -3.62 6.44 -7.54
N LEU A 21 -3.42 5.48 -8.44
CA LEU A 21 -4.20 4.25 -8.47
C LEU A 21 -4.00 3.45 -7.17
N ALA A 22 -2.77 3.32 -6.67
CA ALA A 22 -2.49 2.63 -5.42
C ALA A 22 -3.20 3.29 -4.24
N VAL A 23 -3.21 4.63 -4.16
CA VAL A 23 -3.88 5.34 -3.08
C VAL A 23 -5.41 5.19 -3.17
N VAL A 24 -6.00 5.47 -4.34
CA VAL A 24 -7.46 5.49 -4.53
C VAL A 24 -8.05 4.08 -4.54
N ALA A 25 -7.54 3.19 -5.38
CA ALA A 25 -8.03 1.81 -5.46
C ALA A 25 -7.74 1.06 -4.15
N GLY A 26 -6.56 1.25 -3.57
CA GLY A 26 -6.22 0.64 -2.28
C GLY A 26 -7.13 1.11 -1.15
N HIS A 27 -7.42 2.41 -1.05
CA HIS A 27 -8.35 2.92 -0.04
C HIS A 27 -9.76 2.33 -0.22
N CYS A 28 -10.30 2.37 -1.45
CA CYS A 28 -11.62 1.80 -1.74
C CYS A 28 -11.70 0.30 -1.44
N PHE A 29 -10.69 -0.46 -1.87
CA PHE A 29 -10.65 -1.91 -1.70
C PHE A 29 -10.57 -2.31 -0.22
N VAL A 30 -9.64 -1.73 0.52
CA VAL A 30 -9.46 -2.01 1.96
C VAL A 30 -10.70 -1.61 2.73
N ARG A 31 -11.28 -0.44 2.46
CA ARG A 31 -12.53 0.00 3.09
C ARG A 31 -13.70 -0.93 2.76
N GLY A 32 -13.78 -1.42 1.52
CA GLY A 32 -14.78 -2.39 1.10
C GLY A 32 -14.70 -3.71 1.86
N ILE A 33 -13.49 -4.23 2.07
CA ILE A 33 -13.25 -5.45 2.86
C ILE A 33 -13.56 -5.20 4.33
N LEU A 34 -12.98 -4.16 4.91
CA LEU A 34 -13.04 -3.90 6.36
C LEU A 34 -14.43 -3.47 6.82
N ARG A 35 -15.29 -2.93 5.95
CA ARG A 35 -16.69 -2.56 6.28
C ARG A 35 -17.52 -3.74 6.79
N ARG A 36 -17.11 -4.99 6.55
CA ARG A 36 -17.79 -6.20 7.05
C ARG A 36 -17.46 -6.54 8.50
N TYR A 37 -16.46 -5.86 9.09
CA TYR A 37 -15.96 -6.16 10.42
C TYR A 37 -16.17 -4.95 11.33
N SER A 38 -16.66 -5.19 12.54
CA SER A 38 -16.75 -4.15 13.56
C SER A 38 -15.34 -3.89 14.12
N LEU A 39 -14.89 -2.64 14.04
CA LEU A 39 -13.69 -2.20 14.74
C LEU A 39 -13.89 -2.41 16.24
N PRO A 40 -12.93 -3.02 16.95
CA PRO A 40 -12.87 -2.91 18.39
C PRO A 40 -12.83 -1.42 18.77
N GLU A 41 -13.65 -1.00 19.75
CA GLU A 41 -13.55 0.35 20.32
C GLU A 41 -12.25 0.44 21.12
N GLU A 42 -11.19 0.88 20.47
CA GLU A 42 -9.92 1.16 21.13
C GLU A 42 -9.42 2.55 20.72
N GLY A 43 -8.94 3.29 21.72
CA GLY A 43 -8.53 4.69 21.61
C GLY A 43 -7.45 4.92 20.55
N GLY A 44 -7.46 6.10 19.96
CA GLY A 44 -6.51 6.50 18.93
C GLY A 44 -6.91 7.82 18.27
N LEU A 45 -6.04 8.33 17.40
CA LEU A 45 -6.31 9.55 16.63
C LEU A 45 -7.33 9.26 15.52
N GLU A 46 -8.37 10.09 15.44
CA GLU A 46 -9.38 10.01 14.40
C GLU A 46 -8.73 10.06 13.01
N GLY A 47 -9.09 9.12 12.14
CA GLY A 47 -8.56 9.04 10.76
C GLY A 47 -7.12 8.52 10.63
N ALA A 48 -6.37 8.29 11.71
CA ALA A 48 -4.97 7.85 11.62
C ALA A 48 -4.80 6.52 10.88
N GLY A 49 -5.72 5.57 11.03
CA GLY A 49 -5.68 4.31 10.30
C GLY A 49 -5.73 4.49 8.77
N ALA A 50 -6.52 5.45 8.28
CA ALA A 50 -6.61 5.75 6.85
C ALA A 50 -5.31 6.38 6.33
N LEU A 51 -4.73 7.31 7.09
CA LEU A 51 -3.45 7.95 6.74
C LEU A 51 -2.29 6.95 6.77
N ILE A 52 -2.18 6.12 7.82
CA ILE A 52 -1.18 5.05 7.90
C ILE A 52 -1.30 4.14 6.67
N GLY A 53 -2.52 3.74 6.30
CA GLY A 53 -2.73 2.94 5.09
C GLY A 53 -2.27 3.63 3.81
N ILE A 54 -2.44 4.95 3.67
CA ILE A 54 -1.90 5.70 2.52
C ILE A 54 -0.37 5.63 2.52
N LEU A 55 0.27 5.94 3.64
CA LEU A 55 1.73 5.92 3.77
C LEU A 55 2.31 4.54 3.43
N GLU A 56 1.70 3.47 3.95
CA GLU A 56 2.13 2.10 3.64
C GLU A 56 2.05 1.78 2.16
N ARG A 57 1.01 2.22 1.46
CA ARG A 57 0.88 1.98 0.00
C ARG A 57 1.92 2.76 -0.78
N LEU A 58 2.24 4.00 -0.36
CA LEU A 58 3.33 4.77 -0.96
C LEU A 58 4.67 4.05 -0.78
N PHE A 59 5.03 3.67 0.46
CA PHE A 59 6.25 2.91 0.71
C PHE A 59 6.27 1.58 -0.03
N THR A 60 5.15 0.84 -0.02
CA THR A 60 5.06 -0.46 -0.68
C THR A 60 5.30 -0.33 -2.17
N LEU A 61 4.60 0.60 -2.83
CA LEU A 61 4.75 0.83 -4.25
C LEU A 61 6.18 1.28 -4.58
N THR A 62 6.73 2.25 -3.84
CA THR A 62 8.11 2.72 -4.06
C THR A 62 9.09 1.57 -3.97
N LEU A 63 9.02 0.75 -2.91
CA LEU A 63 9.95 -0.36 -2.70
C LEU A 63 9.82 -1.46 -3.75
N VAL A 64 8.61 -1.74 -4.25
CA VAL A 64 8.42 -2.65 -5.39
C VAL A 64 9.06 -2.08 -6.65
N LEU A 65 8.83 -0.80 -6.96
CA LEU A 65 9.38 -0.15 -8.14
C LEU A 65 10.93 -0.10 -8.13
N VAL A 66 11.55 0.02 -6.95
CA VAL A 66 13.02 -0.05 -6.79
C VAL A 66 13.55 -1.47 -6.54
N GLY A 67 12.69 -2.49 -6.55
CA GLY A 67 13.07 -3.90 -6.37
C GLY A 67 13.49 -4.30 -4.95
N GLN A 68 13.19 -3.49 -3.94
CA GLN A 68 13.58 -3.68 -2.53
C GLN A 68 12.53 -4.44 -1.73
N TYR A 69 12.28 -5.70 -2.10
CA TYR A 69 11.26 -6.54 -1.44
C TYR A 69 11.57 -6.88 0.02
N MET A 70 12.86 -6.97 0.40
CA MET A 70 13.21 -7.20 1.81
C MET A 70 12.80 -6.03 2.71
N ALA A 71 12.92 -4.79 2.21
CA ALA A 71 12.52 -3.60 2.95
C ALA A 71 11.00 -3.56 3.20
N LEU A 72 10.18 -4.14 2.32
CA LEU A 72 8.75 -4.34 2.56
C LEU A 72 8.51 -5.19 3.81
N GLY A 73 9.25 -6.29 3.92
CA GLY A 73 9.22 -7.18 5.08
C GLY A 73 9.59 -6.41 6.36
N LEU A 74 10.66 -5.62 6.32
CA LEU A 74 11.09 -4.81 7.46
C LEU A 74 10.03 -3.80 7.91
N ILE A 75 9.37 -3.09 6.98
CA ILE A 75 8.29 -2.15 7.31
C ILE A 75 7.11 -2.89 7.95
N LEU A 76 6.70 -4.03 7.38
CA LEU A 76 5.62 -4.84 7.92
C LEU A 76 5.92 -5.36 9.33
N THR A 77 7.15 -5.82 9.55
CA THR A 77 7.63 -6.26 10.86
C THR A 77 7.67 -5.10 11.85
N ALA A 78 8.28 -3.96 11.49
CA ALA A 78 8.37 -2.79 12.36
C ALA A 78 6.98 -2.28 12.78
N LYS A 79 6.03 -2.23 11.84
CA LYS A 79 4.65 -1.85 12.13
C LYS A 79 3.96 -2.81 13.11
N SER A 80 4.20 -4.11 12.93
CA SER A 80 3.64 -5.15 13.81
C SER A 80 4.26 -5.13 15.21
N ILE A 81 5.56 -4.84 15.32
CA ILE A 81 6.26 -4.64 16.60
C ILE A 81 5.70 -3.41 17.33
N ALA A 82 5.51 -2.29 16.62
CA ALA A 82 4.99 -1.06 17.21
C ALA A 82 3.56 -1.21 17.80
N ARG A 83 2.81 -2.22 17.36
CA ARG A 83 1.45 -2.54 17.82
C ARG A 83 1.35 -3.88 18.55
N PHE A 84 2.48 -4.41 19.02
CA PHE A 84 2.52 -5.76 19.59
C PHE A 84 1.55 -5.96 20.77
N GLU A 85 1.39 -4.95 21.63
CA GLU A 85 0.42 -4.99 22.73
C GLU A 85 -1.04 -5.06 22.23
N ASP A 86 -1.42 -4.19 21.29
CA ASP A 86 -2.77 -4.19 20.69
C ASP A 86 -3.09 -5.52 19.99
N LEU A 87 -2.08 -6.14 19.36
CA LEU A 87 -2.20 -7.43 18.69
C LEU A 87 -2.50 -8.60 19.64
N LYS A 88 -2.41 -8.42 20.96
CA LYS A 88 -2.90 -9.43 21.93
C LYS A 88 -4.43 -9.53 21.93
N ASN A 89 -5.15 -8.48 21.52
CA ASN A 89 -6.59 -8.53 21.28
C ASN A 89 -6.86 -9.22 19.93
N ARG A 90 -7.39 -10.45 19.98
CA ARG A 90 -7.65 -11.27 18.78
C ARG A 90 -8.48 -10.55 17.71
N LYS A 91 -9.53 -9.82 18.09
CA LYS A 91 -10.38 -9.10 17.12
C LYS A 91 -9.62 -7.98 16.45
N PHE A 92 -8.82 -7.23 17.21
CA PHE A 92 -7.96 -6.19 16.67
C PHE A 92 -6.89 -6.78 15.74
N ALA A 93 -6.24 -7.87 16.15
CA ALA A 93 -5.22 -8.54 15.36
C ALA A 93 -5.76 -9.03 14.01
N GLU A 94 -6.92 -9.69 13.99
CA GLU A 94 -7.57 -10.13 12.75
C GLU A 94 -7.92 -8.93 11.85
N TYR A 95 -8.54 -7.88 12.41
CA TYR A 95 -8.86 -6.65 11.66
C TYR A 95 -7.62 -5.97 11.07
N TYR A 96 -6.58 -5.83 11.89
CA TYR A 96 -5.30 -5.23 11.52
C TYR A 96 -4.59 -6.01 10.43
N LEU A 97 -4.52 -7.34 10.55
CA LEU A 97 -3.86 -8.21 9.58
C LEU A 97 -4.60 -8.20 8.24
N ILE A 98 -5.94 -8.31 8.25
CA ILE A 98 -6.75 -8.23 7.03
C ILE A 98 -6.52 -6.89 6.33
N GLY A 99 -6.57 -5.77 7.07
CA GLY A 99 -6.37 -4.44 6.51
C GLY A 99 -4.97 -4.25 5.92
N THR A 100 -3.94 -4.63 6.67
CA THR A 100 -2.53 -4.43 6.27
C THR A 100 -2.16 -5.31 5.07
N LEU A 101 -2.46 -6.61 5.14
CA LEU A 101 -2.12 -7.56 4.08
C LEU A 101 -2.89 -7.28 2.79
N SER A 102 -4.19 -6.95 2.87
CA SER A 102 -4.97 -6.59 1.68
C SER A 102 -4.47 -5.30 1.02
N SER A 103 -4.11 -4.28 1.82
CA SER A 103 -3.54 -3.02 1.33
C SER A 103 -2.20 -3.24 0.63
N MET A 104 -1.30 -4.02 1.25
CA MET A 104 0.01 -4.35 0.65
C MET A 104 -0.15 -5.14 -0.63
N LEU A 105 -1.06 -6.13 -0.66
CA LEU A 105 -1.29 -6.95 -1.85
C LEU A 105 -1.70 -6.10 -3.06
N VAL A 106 -2.61 -5.15 -2.87
CA VAL A 106 -3.03 -4.22 -3.94
C VAL A 106 -1.86 -3.37 -4.42
N ALA A 107 -1.08 -2.79 -3.50
CA ALA A 107 0.06 -1.95 -3.87
C ALA A 107 1.17 -2.75 -4.59
N ILE A 108 1.44 -3.99 -4.15
CA ILE A 108 2.38 -4.90 -4.81
C ILE A 108 1.92 -5.24 -6.22
N PHE A 109 0.64 -5.60 -6.38
CA PHE A 109 0.07 -5.91 -7.68
C PHE A 109 0.18 -4.74 -8.65
N ILE A 110 -0.18 -3.53 -8.20
CA ILE A 110 -0.05 -2.30 -9.00
C ILE A 110 1.41 -2.04 -9.36
N GLY A 111 2.35 -2.22 -8.43
CA GLY A 111 3.78 -2.02 -8.68
C GLY A 111 4.33 -2.98 -9.74
N ILE A 112 4.03 -4.27 -9.62
CA ILE A 112 4.45 -5.29 -10.61
C ILE A 112 3.81 -4.99 -11.97
N PHE A 113 2.52 -4.66 -12.01
CA PHE A 113 1.83 -4.29 -13.24
C PHE A 113 2.45 -3.05 -13.89
N THR A 114 2.81 -2.04 -13.10
CA THR A 114 3.48 -0.83 -13.57
C THR A 114 4.84 -1.15 -14.19
N LEU A 115 5.65 -1.98 -13.54
CA LEU A 115 6.94 -2.44 -14.09
C LEU A 115 6.77 -3.21 -15.40
N TRP A 116 5.71 -4.01 -15.51
CA TRP A 116 5.40 -4.72 -16.74
C TRP A 116 5.00 -3.78 -17.88
N VAL A 117 4.12 -2.79 -17.61
CA VAL A 117 3.72 -1.78 -18.60
C VAL A 117 4.92 -0.95 -19.07
N VAL A 118 5.76 -0.46 -18.15
CA VAL A 118 6.96 0.33 -18.50
C VAL A 118 7.96 -0.46 -19.35
N LYS A 119 8.02 -1.79 -19.21
CA LYS A 119 8.88 -2.63 -20.07
C LYS A 119 8.36 -2.77 -21.51
N ILE A 120 7.07 -2.50 -21.75
CA ILE A 120 6.43 -2.64 -23.06
C ILE A 120 6.47 -1.32 -23.85
N VAL A 121 6.44 -0.19 -23.15
CA VAL A 121 6.50 1.17 -23.70
C VAL A 121 7.94 1.55 -24.03
#